data_AF-A0A921UWI8-F1
#
_entry.id   AF-A0A921UWI8-F1
#
_cell.length_a   1.000
_cell.length_b   1.000
_cell.length_c   1.000
_cell.angle_alpha   90.00
_cell.angle_beta   90.00
_cell.angle_gamma   90.00
#
_symmetry.space_group_name_H-M   'P 1'
#
loop_
_entity.id
_entity.type
_entity.pdbx_description
1 polymer ?
#
loop_
_entity_poly.entity_id
_entity_poly.type
_entity_poly.pdbx_seq_one_letter_code
_entity_poly.pdbx_strand_id
1 'polypeptide(L)'
;MSESGKADARPSVAPALVAADGDAGAGPADAGGVRSMMERWKMDGAAARARLLLRALAWLFSLLALVVLASNQHGGSQDFRNYPEYNYCLGISIVAWLYATAQVLRDVHRLSSGRDLIAARKASAVVDFAGDQVVAYFLISAMSASAPVTDYMRQAADNLFTDSAAAAISMAFFAFVAIGLSALVSGYNLSMEVLV
;
A
#
# COMPACT_ATOMS: atom_id res chain seq x y z
N MET A 1 19.30 49.62 -57.21
CA MET A 1 17.89 49.19 -57.25
C MET A 1 17.74 48.41 -58.56
N SER A 2 18.07 47.12 -58.62
CA SER A 2 17.35 45.93 -58.12
C SER A 2 15.96 45.76 -58.72
N GLU A 3 15.85 44.81 -59.66
CA GLU A 3 14.74 43.91 -60.02
C GLU A 3 15.12 43.27 -61.38
N SER A 4 14.80 42.05 -61.80
CA SER A 4 14.31 40.80 -61.21
C SER A 4 14.19 39.82 -62.40
N GLY A 5 14.64 38.56 -62.23
CA GLY A 5 13.96 37.40 -62.81
C GLY A 5 14.31 36.90 -64.23
N LYS A 6 14.65 35.60 -64.27
CA LYS A 6 13.99 34.52 -65.06
C LYS A 6 14.88 33.74 -66.04
N ALA A 7 15.33 32.58 -65.57
CA ALA A 7 15.63 31.37 -66.35
C ALA A 7 14.96 30.21 -65.57
N ASP A 8 14.40 29.15 -66.13
CA ASP A 8 14.60 28.55 -67.44
C ASP A 8 13.45 27.59 -67.76
N ALA A 9 13.41 27.14 -69.00
CA ALA A 9 12.39 26.35 -69.67
C ALA A 9 12.20 24.91 -69.16
N ARG A 10 11.03 24.34 -69.47
CA ARG A 10 10.77 22.89 -69.70
C ARG A 10 10.31 22.75 -71.17
N PRO A 11 10.15 21.56 -71.81
CA PRO A 11 10.11 20.17 -71.27
C PRO A 11 10.70 19.06 -72.19
N SER A 12 10.41 17.80 -71.81
CA SER A 12 10.39 16.53 -72.60
C SER A 12 11.68 15.71 -72.52
N VAL A 13 11.69 14.40 -72.19
CA VAL A 13 10.95 13.26 -72.77
C VAL A 13 10.86 12.10 -71.74
N ALA A 14 9.74 11.36 -71.69
CA ALA A 14 9.56 10.06 -70.97
C ALA A 14 9.71 8.87 -71.97
N PRO A 15 9.65 7.56 -71.62
CA PRO A 15 9.42 6.88 -70.33
C PRO A 15 10.34 5.65 -70.06
N ALA A 16 10.36 5.10 -68.84
CA ALA A 16 10.56 3.65 -68.61
C ALA A 16 10.12 3.24 -67.19
N LEU A 17 9.26 2.23 -67.14
CA LEU A 17 8.66 1.60 -65.96
C LEU A 17 9.67 0.73 -65.20
N VAL A 18 9.76 0.83 -63.87
CA VAL A 18 10.05 -0.32 -62.99
C VAL A 18 9.23 -0.18 -61.69
N ALA A 19 8.79 -1.34 -61.23
CA ALA A 19 7.76 -1.65 -60.25
C ALA A 19 7.91 -1.05 -58.84
N ALA A 20 6.77 -1.14 -58.14
CA ALA A 20 6.55 -0.86 -56.73
C ALA A 20 7.58 -1.49 -55.79
N ASP A 21 7.85 -0.80 -54.68
CA ASP A 21 7.61 -1.38 -53.36
C ASP A 21 7.37 -0.24 -52.36
N GLY A 22 6.15 -0.24 -51.81
CA GLY A 22 5.83 0.55 -50.63
C GLY A 22 6.32 -0.21 -49.41
N ASP A 23 7.40 0.26 -48.80
CA ASP A 23 7.72 -0.10 -47.42
C ASP A 23 7.40 1.10 -46.52
N ALA A 24 6.12 1.18 -46.14
CA ALA A 24 5.72 1.92 -44.95
C ALA A 24 6.16 1.10 -43.73
N GLY A 25 7.44 1.18 -43.40
CA GLY A 25 8.03 0.60 -42.19
C GLY A 25 7.52 1.33 -40.94
N ALA A 26 6.31 1.00 -40.49
CA ALA A 26 5.85 1.25 -39.14
C ALA A 26 6.63 0.31 -38.20
N GLY A 27 7.78 0.77 -37.71
CA GLY A 27 8.64 0.02 -36.80
C GLY A 27 8.00 -0.22 -35.41
N PRO A 28 8.49 -1.23 -34.66
CA PRO A 28 7.86 -1.80 -33.46
C PRO A 28 7.90 -0.93 -32.18
N ALA A 29 8.17 0.37 -32.30
CA ALA A 29 8.29 1.26 -31.15
C ALA A 29 6.96 1.46 -30.40
N ASP A 30 5.83 1.45 -31.11
CA ASP A 30 4.50 1.64 -30.53
C ASP A 30 4.01 0.40 -29.77
N ALA A 31 4.31 -0.80 -30.27
CA ALA A 31 3.95 -2.06 -29.63
C ALA A 31 4.69 -2.28 -28.28
N GLY A 32 5.94 -1.83 -28.18
CA GLY A 32 6.72 -1.87 -26.93
C GLY A 32 6.17 -0.93 -25.85
N GLY A 33 5.74 0.27 -26.23
CA GLY A 33 5.15 1.26 -25.33
C GLY A 33 3.77 0.84 -24.80
N VAL A 34 2.91 0.28 -25.66
CA VAL A 34 1.59 -0.24 -25.23
C VAL A 34 1.75 -1.42 -24.27
N ARG A 35 2.72 -2.30 -24.51
CA ARG A 35 3.01 -3.44 -23.62
C ARG A 35 3.55 -2.98 -22.26
N SER A 36 4.48 -2.03 -22.21
CA SER A 36 5.00 -1.49 -20.95
C SER A 36 3.94 -0.75 -20.15
N MET A 37 3.06 0.01 -20.82
CA MET A 37 1.89 0.61 -20.18
C MET A 37 0.99 -0.48 -19.61
N MET A 38 0.61 -1.49 -20.40
CA MET A 38 -0.32 -2.53 -19.95
C MET A 38 0.24 -3.38 -18.80
N GLU A 39 1.55 -3.65 -18.79
CA GLU A 39 2.23 -4.27 -17.66
C GLU A 39 2.17 -3.38 -16.41
N ARG A 40 2.41 -2.07 -16.55
CA ARG A 40 2.26 -1.09 -15.46
C ARG A 40 0.83 -1.05 -14.91
N TRP A 41 -0.19 -0.96 -15.78
CA TRP A 41 -1.60 -0.99 -15.37
C TRP A 41 -1.98 -2.28 -14.62
N LYS A 42 -1.44 -3.43 -15.06
CA LYS A 42 -1.65 -4.71 -14.39
C LYS A 42 -0.95 -4.77 -13.03
N MET A 43 0.27 -4.24 -12.93
CA MET A 43 1.01 -4.12 -11.67
C MET A 43 0.32 -3.17 -10.70
N ASP A 44 -0.20 -2.05 -11.17
CA ASP A 44 -0.96 -1.09 -10.37
C ASP A 44 -2.24 -1.73 -9.81
N GLY A 45 -2.95 -2.51 -10.62
CA GLY A 45 -4.12 -3.28 -10.20
C GLY A 45 -3.78 -4.36 -9.18
N ALA A 46 -2.65 -5.06 -9.34
CA ALA A 46 -2.18 -6.06 -8.39
C ALA A 46 -1.73 -5.42 -7.06
N ALA A 47 -1.00 -4.31 -7.11
CA ALA A 47 -0.56 -3.56 -5.95
C ALA A 47 -1.75 -2.99 -5.16
N ALA A 48 -2.76 -2.46 -5.85
CA ALA A 48 -3.99 -1.98 -5.21
C ALA A 48 -4.73 -3.11 -4.48
N ARG A 49 -4.86 -4.29 -5.11
CA ARG A 49 -5.48 -5.48 -4.47
C ARG A 49 -4.67 -5.98 -3.30
N ALA A 50 -3.35 -6.12 -3.44
CA ALA A 50 -2.45 -6.55 -2.38
C ALA A 50 -2.55 -5.61 -1.17
N ARG A 51 -2.56 -4.30 -1.41
CA ARG A 51 -2.73 -3.29 -0.37
C ARG A 51 -4.07 -3.37 0.33
N LEU A 52 -5.17 -3.55 -0.41
CA LEU A 52 -6.50 -3.74 0.17
C LEU A 52 -6.54 -4.99 1.08
N LEU A 53 -5.95 -6.09 0.63
CA LEU A 53 -5.84 -7.32 1.43
C LEU A 53 -5.01 -7.10 2.69
N LEU A 54 -3.85 -6.43 2.59
CA LEU A 54 -3.00 -6.09 3.72
C LEU A 54 -3.74 -5.22 4.75
N ARG A 55 -4.53 -4.24 4.30
CA ARG A 55 -5.36 -3.41 5.16
C ARG A 55 -6.47 -4.20 5.86
N ALA A 56 -7.12 -5.12 5.15
CA ALA A 56 -8.11 -6.01 5.73
C ALA A 56 -7.50 -6.95 6.78
N LEU A 57 -6.31 -7.49 6.53
CA LEU A 57 -5.56 -8.29 7.49
C LEU A 57 -5.14 -7.47 8.72
N ALA A 58 -4.62 -6.25 8.51
CA ALA A 58 -4.28 -5.34 9.59
C ALA A 58 -5.50 -5.03 10.46
N TRP A 59 -6.65 -4.75 9.84
CA TRP A 59 -7.92 -4.55 10.52
C TRP A 59 -8.33 -5.76 11.36
N LEU A 60 -8.27 -6.96 10.78
CA LEU A 60 -8.62 -8.21 11.46
C LEU A 60 -7.70 -8.48 12.65
N PHE A 61 -6.40 -8.43 12.45
CA PHE A 61 -5.43 -8.75 13.50
C PHE A 61 -5.42 -7.70 14.62
N SER A 62 -5.56 -6.41 14.31
CA SER A 62 -5.69 -5.37 15.34
C SER A 62 -6.99 -5.50 16.13
N LEU A 63 -8.10 -5.90 15.48
CA LEU A 63 -9.34 -6.21 16.17
C LEU A 63 -9.19 -7.43 17.09
N LEU A 64 -8.53 -8.49 16.63
CA LEU A 64 -8.29 -9.68 17.45
C LEU A 64 -7.42 -9.34 18.67
N ALA A 65 -6.34 -8.58 18.49
CA ALA A 65 -5.50 -8.10 19.59
C ALA A 65 -6.32 -7.28 20.61
N LEU A 66 -7.12 -6.33 20.12
CA LEU A 66 -8.03 -5.52 20.92
C LEU A 66 -9.01 -6.40 21.70
N VAL A 67 -9.73 -7.31 21.04
CA VAL A 67 -10.76 -8.15 21.66
C VAL A 67 -10.16 -9.06 22.72
N VAL A 68 -9.01 -9.69 22.46
CA VAL A 68 -8.35 -10.56 23.43
C VAL A 68 -7.87 -9.77 24.65
N LEU A 69 -7.27 -8.59 24.44
CA LEU A 69 -6.83 -7.72 25.54
C LEU A 69 -8.01 -7.13 26.34
N ALA A 70 -9.11 -6.81 25.67
CA ALA A 70 -10.30 -6.24 26.30
C ALA A 70 -11.14 -7.30 27.03
N SER A 71 -11.17 -8.53 26.55
CA SER A 71 -12.01 -9.61 27.10
C SER A 71 -11.39 -10.30 28.31
N ASN A 72 -10.09 -10.12 28.55
CA ASN A 72 -9.38 -10.75 29.67
C ASN A 72 -9.56 -10.03 31.00
N GLN A 73 -10.81 -9.85 31.39
CA GLN A 73 -11.22 -9.27 32.66
C GLN A 73 -11.63 -10.40 33.60
N HIS A 74 -10.66 -11.14 34.15
CA HIS A 74 -10.97 -12.25 35.07
C HIS A 74 -11.08 -11.83 36.54
N GLY A 75 -10.87 -10.54 36.86
CA GLY A 75 -10.93 -10.03 38.23
C GLY A 75 -9.75 -10.47 39.10
N GLY A 76 -9.40 -9.67 40.11
CA GLY A 76 -8.24 -9.95 40.98
C GLY A 76 -6.90 -9.62 40.31
N SER A 77 -5.88 -10.47 40.48
CA SER A 77 -4.54 -10.27 39.90
C SER A 77 -4.45 -10.64 38.41
N GLN A 78 -5.45 -11.33 37.86
CA GLN A 78 -5.51 -11.74 36.45
C GLN A 78 -6.40 -10.80 35.62
N ASP A 79 -6.18 -9.50 35.76
CA ASP A 79 -6.77 -8.48 34.91
C ASP A 79 -5.65 -7.76 34.15
N PHE A 80 -5.72 -7.75 32.82
CA PHE A 80 -4.75 -7.03 32.00
C PHE A 80 -4.70 -5.54 32.33
N ARG A 81 -5.78 -4.95 32.86
CA ARG A 81 -5.81 -3.53 33.24
C ARG A 81 -4.89 -3.19 34.41
N ASN A 82 -4.45 -4.18 35.18
CA ASN A 82 -3.50 -3.94 36.26
C ASN A 82 -2.06 -3.74 35.77
N TYR A 83 -1.78 -4.03 34.49
CA TYR A 83 -0.45 -3.93 33.91
C TYR A 83 -0.42 -2.77 32.90
N PRO A 84 0.41 -1.73 33.12
CA PRO A 84 0.47 -0.58 32.22
C PRO A 84 0.91 -0.96 30.79
N GLU A 85 1.69 -2.02 30.64
CA GLU A 85 2.18 -2.51 29.34
C GLU A 85 1.03 -3.08 28.50
N TYR A 86 0.15 -3.90 29.10
CA TYR A 86 -1.02 -4.43 28.41
C TYR A 86 -2.05 -3.34 28.11
N ASN A 87 -2.21 -2.35 28.99
CA ASN A 87 -3.04 -1.18 28.72
C ASN A 87 -2.50 -0.35 27.55
N TYR A 88 -1.18 -0.15 27.48
CA TYR A 88 -0.54 0.51 26.34
C TYR A 88 -0.78 -0.29 25.06
N CYS A 89 -0.60 -1.60 25.09
CA CYS A 89 -0.86 -2.47 23.94
C CYS A 89 -2.33 -2.47 23.50
N LEU A 90 -3.27 -2.47 24.45
CA LEU A 90 -4.69 -2.35 24.18
C LEU A 90 -5.01 -1.00 23.53
N GLY A 91 -4.51 0.09 24.09
CA GLY A 91 -4.71 1.45 23.56
C GLY A 91 -4.20 1.58 22.13
N ILE A 92 -3.00 1.08 21.86
CA ILE A 92 -2.43 1.09 20.51
C ILE A 92 -3.20 0.17 19.56
N SER A 93 -3.68 -0.98 20.02
CA SER A 93 -4.53 -1.87 19.20
C SER A 93 -5.84 -1.17 18.80
N ILE A 94 -6.44 -0.37 19.69
CA ILE A 94 -7.61 0.47 19.37
C ILE A 94 -7.26 1.51 18.30
N VAL A 95 -6.14 2.22 18.45
CA VAL A 95 -5.69 3.21 17.45
C VAL A 95 -5.47 2.55 16.09
N ALA A 96 -4.80 1.39 16.05
CA ALA A 96 -4.56 0.64 14.82
C ALA A 96 -5.86 0.17 14.16
N TRP A 97 -6.81 -0.34 14.94
CA TRP A 97 -8.11 -0.78 14.43
C TRP A 97 -8.94 0.38 13.87
N LEU A 98 -9.01 1.51 14.58
CA LEU A 98 -9.70 2.71 14.11
C LEU A 98 -9.05 3.25 12.82
N TYR A 99 -7.73 3.27 12.78
CA TYR A 99 -6.98 3.68 11.59
C TYR A 99 -7.28 2.78 10.39
N ALA A 100 -7.17 1.46 10.54
CA ALA A 100 -7.45 0.50 9.48
C ALA A 100 -8.92 0.57 9.03
N THR A 101 -9.86 0.80 9.95
CA THR A 101 -11.27 1.03 9.62
C THR A 101 -11.43 2.27 8.75
N ALA A 102 -10.81 3.38 9.14
CA ALA A 102 -10.85 4.62 8.36
C ALA A 102 -10.21 4.45 6.97
N GLN A 103 -9.14 3.66 6.84
CA GLN A 103 -8.54 3.33 5.55
C GLN A 103 -9.50 2.54 4.65
N VAL A 104 -10.09 1.45 5.16
CA VAL A 104 -11.00 0.60 4.40
C VAL A 104 -12.24 1.38 3.96
N LEU A 105 -12.82 2.20 4.84
CA LEU A 105 -13.96 3.07 4.48
C LEU A 105 -13.61 4.07 3.39
N ARG A 106 -12.42 4.68 3.48
CA ARG A 106 -11.95 5.63 2.45
C ARG A 106 -11.74 4.94 1.12
N ASP A 107 -11.18 3.74 1.11
CA ASP A 107 -10.98 2.95 -0.11
C ASP A 107 -12.32 2.57 -0.74
N VAL A 108 -13.27 2.04 0.04
CA VAL A 108 -14.63 1.70 -0.45
C VAL A 108 -15.32 2.94 -1.01
N HIS A 109 -15.22 4.09 -0.34
CA HIS A 109 -15.79 5.34 -0.82
C HIS A 109 -15.16 5.79 -2.16
N ARG A 110 -13.84 5.64 -2.34
CA ARG A 110 -13.19 5.93 -3.62
C ARG A 110 -13.66 5.02 -4.73
N LEU A 111 -13.73 3.71 -4.47
CA LEU A 111 -14.25 2.74 -5.44
C LEU A 111 -15.69 3.07 -5.84
N SER A 112 -16.52 3.49 -4.89
CA SER A 112 -17.92 3.85 -5.16
C SER A 112 -18.09 5.19 -5.89
N SER A 113 -17.22 6.17 -5.64
CA SER A 113 -17.45 7.54 -6.09
C SER A 113 -16.93 7.83 -7.50
N GLY A 114 -16.11 6.95 -8.09
CA GLY A 114 -15.64 7.01 -9.49
C GLY A 114 -14.84 8.26 -9.90
N ARG A 115 -14.69 9.25 -9.01
CA ARG A 115 -14.09 10.57 -9.22
C ARG A 115 -12.67 10.59 -8.66
N ASP A 116 -11.78 9.78 -9.19
CA ASP A 116 -10.36 9.83 -8.81
C ASP A 116 -9.64 10.88 -9.67
N LEU A 117 -9.60 12.13 -9.17
CA LEU A 117 -8.67 13.13 -9.69
C LEU A 117 -7.25 12.64 -9.39
N ILE A 118 -6.41 12.51 -10.42
CA ILE A 118 -5.04 11.97 -10.35
C ILE A 118 -4.20 12.64 -9.23
N ALA A 119 -4.42 13.93 -8.95
CA ALA A 119 -3.78 14.65 -7.85
C ALA A 119 -4.21 14.18 -6.45
N ALA A 120 -5.49 13.81 -6.28
CA ALA A 120 -6.00 13.27 -5.01
C ALA A 120 -5.44 11.87 -4.72
N ARG A 121 -5.10 11.10 -5.77
CA ARG A 121 -4.45 9.79 -5.64
C ARG A 121 -3.03 9.91 -5.09
N LYS A 122 -2.24 10.88 -5.57
CA LYS A 122 -0.87 11.14 -5.07
C LYS A 122 -0.85 11.60 -3.62
N ALA A 123 -1.65 12.62 -3.28
CA ALA A 123 -1.74 13.11 -1.90
C ALA A 123 -2.20 12.00 -0.93
N SER A 124 -3.11 11.12 -1.38
CA SER A 124 -3.53 10.00 -0.57
C SER A 124 -2.46 8.93 -0.36
N ALA A 125 -1.62 8.65 -1.35
CA ALA A 125 -0.54 7.67 -1.22
C ALA A 125 0.51 8.12 -0.20
N VAL A 126 0.83 9.42 -0.16
CA VAL A 126 1.75 9.99 0.85
C VAL A 126 1.14 9.94 2.25
N VAL A 127 -0.13 10.35 2.40
CA VAL A 127 -0.83 10.34 3.69
C VAL A 127 -0.95 8.92 4.23
N ASP A 128 -1.30 7.96 3.37
CA ASP A 128 -1.41 6.58 3.78
C ASP A 128 -0.04 5.97 4.09
N PHE A 129 1.02 6.30 3.34
CA PHE A 129 2.37 5.85 3.66
C PHE A 129 2.83 6.36 5.03
N ALA A 130 2.68 7.66 5.29
CA ALA A 130 3.06 8.25 6.57
C ALA A 130 2.23 7.69 7.73
N GLY A 131 0.92 7.53 7.52
CA GLY A 131 0.03 6.94 8.52
C GLY A 131 0.36 5.48 8.81
N ASP A 132 0.60 4.67 7.77
CA ASP A 132 0.99 3.26 7.93
C ASP A 132 2.31 3.16 8.73
N GLN A 133 3.29 4.04 8.46
CA GLN A 133 4.53 4.08 9.24
C GLN A 133 4.28 4.41 10.71
N VAL A 134 3.53 5.47 11.02
CA VAL A 134 3.24 5.87 12.40
C VAL A 134 2.55 4.75 13.18
N VAL A 135 1.54 4.11 12.58
CA VAL A 135 0.81 3.03 13.24
C VAL A 135 1.68 1.78 13.38
N ALA A 136 2.53 1.48 12.40
CA ALA A 136 3.49 0.39 12.51
C ALA A 136 4.47 0.62 13.68
N TYR A 137 5.02 1.82 13.83
CA TYR A 137 5.90 2.16 14.96
C TYR A 137 5.19 2.05 16.31
N PHE A 138 3.93 2.47 16.37
CA PHE A 138 3.14 2.27 17.59
C PHE A 138 2.92 0.80 17.91
N LEU A 139 2.52 -0.03 16.93
CA LEU A 139 2.27 -1.45 17.15
C LEU A 139 3.54 -2.18 17.62
N ILE A 140 4.67 -1.97 16.95
CA ILE A 140 5.93 -2.62 17.34
C ILE A 140 6.40 -2.16 18.73
N SER A 141 6.23 -0.86 19.05
CA SER A 141 6.53 -0.31 20.39
C SER A 141 5.68 -0.97 21.47
N ALA A 142 4.36 -1.03 21.26
CA ALA A 142 3.40 -1.62 22.19
C ALA A 142 3.66 -3.10 22.49
N MET A 143 3.87 -3.90 21.44
CA MET A 143 4.14 -5.32 21.63
C MET A 143 5.52 -5.56 22.27
N SER A 144 6.51 -4.70 21.98
CA SER A 144 7.86 -4.80 22.58
C SER A 144 7.84 -4.47 24.07
N ALA A 145 6.95 -3.58 24.51
CA ALA A 145 6.74 -3.32 25.93
C ALA A 145 6.03 -4.48 26.64
N SER A 146 5.11 -5.16 25.95
CA SER A 146 4.25 -6.20 26.55
C SER A 146 4.87 -7.60 26.55
N ALA A 147 5.72 -7.91 25.58
CA ALA A 147 6.34 -9.23 25.43
C ALA A 147 7.22 -9.64 26.62
N PRO A 148 8.12 -8.79 27.16
CA PRO A 148 8.92 -9.14 28.33
C PRO A 148 8.08 -9.42 29.57
N VAL A 149 7.00 -8.65 29.79
CA VAL A 149 6.08 -8.85 30.90
C VAL A 149 5.39 -10.21 30.77
N THR A 150 4.92 -10.55 29.57
CA THR A 150 4.30 -11.86 29.31
C THR A 150 5.27 -13.00 29.55
N ASP A 151 6.52 -12.89 29.07
CA ASP A 151 7.54 -13.92 29.26
C ASP A 151 7.88 -14.13 30.74
N TYR A 152 8.06 -13.04 31.48
CA TYR A 152 8.27 -13.08 32.93
C TYR A 152 7.11 -13.77 33.66
N MET A 153 5.86 -13.46 33.28
CA MET A 153 4.68 -14.11 33.88
C MET A 153 4.58 -15.59 33.53
N ARG A 154 4.91 -15.99 32.30
CA ARG A 154 4.93 -17.40 31.87
C ARG A 154 5.94 -18.24 32.62
N GLN A 155 7.10 -17.67 32.95
CA GLN A 155 8.10 -18.35 33.78
C GLN A 155 7.60 -18.61 35.21
N ALA A 156 6.73 -17.75 35.73
CA ALA A 156 6.14 -17.92 37.07
C ALA A 156 4.93 -18.88 37.07
N ALA A 157 4.05 -18.77 36.06
CA ALA A 157 2.90 -19.64 35.89
C ALA A 157 2.42 -19.62 34.44
N ASP A 158 2.39 -20.79 33.79
CA ASP A 158 1.79 -20.93 32.47
C ASP A 158 0.30 -21.28 32.60
N ASN A 159 -0.56 -20.37 32.16
CA ASN A 159 -2.01 -20.50 32.28
C ASN A 159 -2.74 -19.77 31.15
N LEU A 160 -4.08 -19.87 31.14
CA LEU A 160 -4.91 -19.27 30.10
C LEU A 160 -4.72 -17.74 29.98
N PHE A 161 -4.39 -17.05 31.07
CA PHE A 161 -4.12 -15.61 31.06
C PHE A 161 -2.82 -15.28 30.32
N THR A 162 -1.75 -16.04 30.53
CA THR A 162 -0.48 -15.83 29.80
C THR A 162 -0.53 -16.29 28.35
N ASP A 163 -1.30 -17.34 28.05
CA ASP A 163 -1.53 -17.79 26.67
C ASP A 163 -2.33 -16.78 25.85
N SER A 164 -3.35 -16.18 26.45
CA SER A 164 -4.13 -15.13 25.81
C SER A 164 -3.35 -13.83 25.64
N ALA A 165 -2.46 -13.47 26.58
CA ALA A 165 -1.52 -12.38 26.41
C ALA A 165 -0.59 -12.62 25.20
N ALA A 166 0.01 -13.82 25.12
CA ALA A 166 0.87 -14.20 24.00
C ALA A 166 0.12 -14.20 22.66
N ALA A 167 -1.14 -14.66 22.65
CA ALA A 167 -2.00 -14.61 21.48
C ALA A 167 -2.26 -13.16 21.05
N ALA A 168 -2.61 -12.25 21.97
CA ALA A 168 -2.82 -10.85 21.66
C ALA A 168 -1.57 -10.16 21.09
N ILE A 169 -0.41 -10.41 21.70
CA ILE A 169 0.89 -9.89 21.23
C ILE A 169 1.20 -10.40 19.82
N SER A 170 0.91 -11.68 19.56
CA SER A 170 1.09 -12.27 18.23
C SER A 170 0.17 -11.64 17.18
N MET A 171 -1.09 -11.36 17.53
CA MET A 171 -2.01 -10.64 16.64
C MET A 171 -1.53 -9.20 16.40
N ALA A 172 -1.05 -8.49 17.43
CA ALA A 172 -0.47 -7.16 17.27
C ALA A 172 0.76 -7.18 16.33
N PHE A 173 1.61 -8.22 16.42
CA PHE A 173 2.72 -8.41 15.50
C PHE A 173 2.27 -8.63 14.05
N PHE A 174 1.27 -9.47 13.82
CA PHE A 174 0.74 -9.67 12.47
C PHE A 174 0.09 -8.40 11.91
N ALA A 175 -0.60 -7.62 12.76
CA ALA A 175 -1.09 -6.30 12.37
C ALA A 175 0.06 -5.36 11.97
N PHE A 176 1.15 -5.34 12.74
CA PHE A 176 2.37 -4.58 12.41
C PHE A 176 2.93 -4.98 11.05
N VAL A 177 3.11 -6.29 10.80
CA VAL A 177 3.63 -6.79 9.52
C VAL A 177 2.71 -6.39 8.37
N ALA A 178 1.40 -6.53 8.53
CA ALA A 178 0.43 -6.19 7.50
C ALA A 178 0.45 -4.68 7.14
N ILE A 179 0.49 -3.81 8.15
CA ILE A 179 0.60 -2.35 7.96
C ILE A 179 1.98 -1.98 7.38
N GLY A 180 3.06 -2.60 7.87
CA GLY A 180 4.41 -2.36 7.37
C GLY A 180 4.55 -2.72 5.89
N LEU A 181 4.01 -3.87 5.47
CA LEU A 181 3.96 -4.26 4.07
C LEU A 181 3.07 -3.32 3.25
N SER A 182 1.94 -2.84 3.79
CA SER A 182 1.10 -1.82 3.14
C SER A 182 1.88 -0.53 2.88
N ALA A 183 2.68 -0.09 3.86
CA ALA A 183 3.55 1.07 3.71
C ALA A 183 4.59 0.84 2.59
N LEU A 184 5.23 -0.33 2.54
CA LEU A 184 6.22 -0.63 1.50
C LEU A 184 5.61 -0.61 0.10
N VAL A 185 4.42 -1.17 -0.09
CA VAL A 185 3.70 -1.10 -1.37
C VAL A 185 3.38 0.36 -1.73
N SER A 186 2.92 1.17 -0.77
CA SER A 186 2.64 2.59 -1.00
C SER A 186 3.90 3.39 -1.36
N GLY A 187 5.01 3.13 -0.66
CA GLY A 187 6.30 3.77 -0.89
C GLY A 187 6.93 3.38 -2.22
N TYR A 188 6.82 2.12 -2.63
CA TYR A 188 7.28 1.64 -3.94
C TYR A 188 6.53 2.34 -5.09
N ASN A 189 5.21 2.48 -4.98
CA ASN A 189 4.44 3.20 -6.00
C ASN A 189 4.82 4.68 -6.07
N LEU A 190 5.06 5.33 -4.92
CA LEU A 190 5.54 6.71 -4.88
C LEU A 190 6.92 6.87 -5.52
N SER A 191 7.86 5.94 -5.28
CA SER A 191 9.20 6.03 -5.85
C SER A 191 9.22 5.82 -7.36
N MET A 192 8.42 4.88 -7.88
CA MET A 192 8.28 4.66 -9.32
C MET A 192 7.62 5.84 -10.04
N GLU A 193 6.74 6.59 -9.38
CA GLU A 193 6.12 7.79 -9.97
C GLU A 193 7.02 9.03 -9.97
N VAL A 194 8.02 9.12 -9.09
CA VAL A 194 8.97 10.24 -9.04
C VAL A 194 10.13 10.06 -10.03
N LEU A 195 10.45 8.81 -10.39
CA LEU A 195 11.55 8.46 -11.29
C LEU A 195 11.21 8.54 -12.79
N VAL A 196 9.95 8.80 -13.14
CA VAL A 196 9.43 8.95 -14.53
C VAL A 196 9.05 10.39 -14.78
#